data_AF-A0AA38WIN7-F1
#
_entry.id   AF-A0AA38WIN7-F1
#
_cell.length_a   1.000
_cell.length_b   1.000
_cell.length_c   1.000
_cell.angle_alpha   90.00
_cell.angle_beta   90.00
_cell.angle_gamma   90.00
#
_symmetry.space_group_name_H-M   'P 1'
#
loop_
_entity.id
_entity.type
_entity.pdbx_description
1 polymer ?
#
loop_
_entity_poly.entity_id
_entity_poly.type
_entity_poly.pdbx_seq_one_letter_code
_entity_poly.pdbx_strand_id
1 'polypeptide(L)'
;MATLLLHHHISSRCCCLSDLEFDYSNPYDSASRINCVIVPEFITQGVLSLLYLLTGHWVMFLLASPYLYYNLKLYTRREHLVDVTEIFNQLNWEKKQRLFKLGYLIVLLFITLFW
;
A
#
# COMPACT_ATOMS: atom_id res chain seq x y z
N MET A 1 -42.73 27.76 -0.33
CA MET A 1 -41.65 28.23 0.57
C MET A 1 -41.17 27.14 1.54
N ALA A 2 -42.07 26.41 2.22
CA ALA A 2 -41.70 25.32 3.15
C ALA A 2 -40.91 24.14 2.50
N THR A 3 -41.22 23.76 1.26
CA THR A 3 -40.56 22.65 0.55
C THR A 3 -39.09 22.93 0.19
N LEU A 4 -38.76 24.19 -0.10
CA LEU A 4 -37.38 24.62 -0.39
C LEU A 4 -36.51 24.61 0.87
N LEU A 5 -37.07 25.01 2.01
CA LEU A 5 -36.38 24.92 3.31
C LEU A 5 -36.13 23.47 3.73
N LEU A 6 -37.08 22.57 3.46
CA LEU A 6 -36.92 21.15 3.73
C LEU A 6 -35.78 20.53 2.89
N HIS A 7 -35.73 20.84 1.59
CA HIS A 7 -34.70 20.33 0.69
C HIS A 7 -33.30 20.80 1.10
N HIS A 8 -33.13 22.08 1.43
CA HIS A 8 -31.85 22.62 1.89
C HIS A 8 -31.38 21.97 3.21
N HIS A 9 -32.30 21.69 4.13
CA HIS A 9 -31.99 21.07 5.42
C HIS A 9 -31.68 19.56 5.31
N ILE A 10 -32.21 18.88 4.29
CA ILE A 10 -31.89 17.49 3.96
C ILE A 10 -30.50 17.40 3.31
N SER A 11 -30.20 18.28 2.35
CA SER A 11 -28.89 18.33 1.71
C SER A 11 -27.77 18.63 2.71
N SER A 12 -27.97 19.54 3.66
CA SER A 12 -26.96 19.82 4.69
C SER A 12 -26.73 18.64 5.63
N ARG A 13 -27.79 17.94 6.03
CA ARG A 13 -27.67 16.71 6.85
C ARG A 13 -26.92 15.61 6.12
N CYS A 14 -27.20 15.39 4.83
CA CYS A 14 -26.48 14.40 4.03
C CYS A 14 -25.00 14.76 3.87
N CYS A 15 -24.66 16.01 3.57
CA CYS A 15 -23.25 16.43 3.52
C CYS A 15 -22.55 16.18 4.85
N CYS A 16 -23.13 16.60 5.99
CA CYS A 16 -22.51 16.37 7.29
C CYS A 16 -22.37 14.88 7.63
N LEU A 17 -23.34 14.04 7.25
CA LEU A 17 -23.25 12.59 7.44
C LEU A 17 -22.14 11.98 6.59
N SER A 18 -22.03 12.35 5.31
CA SER A 18 -20.97 11.86 4.43
C SER A 18 -19.58 12.36 4.82
N ASP A 19 -19.47 13.60 5.32
CA ASP A 19 -18.21 14.13 5.88
C ASP A 19 -17.80 13.30 7.12
N LEU A 20 -18.77 12.97 7.99
CA LEU A 20 -18.54 12.13 9.16
C LEU A 20 -18.22 10.68 8.79
N GLU A 21 -18.86 10.09 7.76
CA GLU A 21 -18.53 8.75 7.25
C GLU A 21 -17.16 8.70 6.59
N PHE A 22 -16.75 9.78 5.92
CA PHE A 22 -15.41 9.91 5.35
C PHE A 22 -14.34 10.08 6.43
N ASP A 23 -14.62 10.87 7.48
CA ASP A 23 -13.76 11.01 8.67
C ASP A 23 -13.73 9.72 9.52
N TYR A 24 -14.85 9.00 9.59
CA TYR A 24 -15.00 7.70 10.24
C TYR A 24 -14.43 6.54 9.41
N SER A 25 -14.07 6.77 8.14
CA SER A 25 -13.28 5.82 7.35
C SER A 25 -11.89 5.72 7.96
N ASN A 26 -11.84 4.95 9.05
CA ASN A 26 -10.81 4.99 10.05
C ASN A 26 -9.46 4.73 9.38
N PRO A 27 -8.53 5.70 9.37
CA PRO A 27 -7.19 5.51 8.82
C PRO A 27 -6.47 4.31 9.43
N TYR A 28 -6.84 3.90 10.66
CA TYR A 28 -6.34 2.68 11.29
C TYR A 28 -6.87 1.39 10.64
N ASP A 29 -8.14 1.33 10.24
CA ASP A 29 -8.69 0.15 9.55
C ASP A 29 -8.04 0.01 8.17
N SER A 30 -7.94 1.13 7.45
CA SER A 30 -7.21 1.20 6.18
C SER A 30 -5.73 0.79 6.34
N ALA A 31 -5.03 1.28 7.38
CA ALA A 31 -3.64 0.93 7.64
C ALA A 31 -3.47 -0.55 8.03
N SER A 32 -4.35 -1.10 8.87
CA SER A 32 -4.34 -2.51 9.26
C SER A 32 -4.57 -3.42 8.05
N ARG A 33 -5.52 -3.05 7.19
CA ARG A 33 -5.81 -3.76 5.95
C ARG A 33 -4.62 -3.75 5.00
N ILE A 34 -3.93 -2.61 4.88
CA ILE A 34 -2.70 -2.46 4.10
C ILE A 34 -1.57 -3.31 4.68
N ASN A 35 -1.42 -3.37 6.01
CA ASN A 35 -0.39 -4.19 6.65
C ASN A 35 -0.66 -5.70 6.50
N CYS A 36 -1.92 -6.10 6.42
CA CYS A 36 -2.28 -7.48 6.12
C CYS A 36 -1.89 -7.89 4.68
N VAL A 37 -1.91 -6.95 3.74
CA VAL A 37 -1.57 -7.20 2.32
C VAL A 37 -0.06 -7.09 2.05
N ILE A 38 0.70 -6.31 2.83
CA ILE A 38 2.15 -6.16 2.60
C ILE A 38 2.95 -7.42 2.92
N VAL A 39 2.54 -8.18 3.94
CA VAL A 39 3.21 -9.42 4.35
C VAL A 39 3.21 -10.46 3.20
N PRO A 40 2.07 -10.79 2.56
CA PRO A 40 2.07 -11.72 1.44
C PRO A 40 2.80 -11.19 0.20
N GLU A 41 2.79 -9.88 -0.06
CA GLU A 41 3.56 -9.27 -1.17
C GLU A 41 5.06 -9.50 -1.00
N PHE A 42 5.57 -9.25 0.21
CA PHE A 42 6.97 -9.43 0.56
C PHE A 42 7.42 -10.89 0.44
N ILE A 43 6.58 -11.82 0.91
CA ILE A 43 6.81 -13.26 0.78
C ILE A 43 6.84 -13.66 -0.70
N THR A 44 5.86 -13.20 -1.48
CA THR A 44 5.76 -13.52 -2.91
C THR A 44 7.01 -13.06 -3.65
N GLN A 45 7.50 -11.84 -3.40
CA GLN A 45 8.68 -11.34 -4.08
C GLN A 45 9.98 -12.02 -3.62
N GLY A 46 10.07 -12.40 -2.34
CA GLY A 46 11.18 -13.21 -1.83
C GLY A 46 11.24 -14.59 -2.50
N VAL A 47 10.08 -15.25 -2.63
CA VAL A 47 9.96 -16.53 -3.33
C VAL A 47 10.29 -16.37 -4.82
N LEU A 48 9.77 -15.34 -5.49
CA LEU A 48 10.02 -15.09 -6.91
C LEU A 48 11.51 -14.85 -7.19
N SER A 49 12.18 -14.06 -6.35
CA SER A 49 13.62 -13.81 -6.47
C SER A 49 14.44 -15.08 -6.25
N LEU A 50 14.05 -15.93 -5.29
CA LEU A 50 14.69 -17.23 -5.07
C LEU A 50 14.49 -18.17 -6.27
N LEU A 51 13.30 -18.17 -6.87
CA LEU A 51 13.03 -18.93 -8.10
C LEU A 51 13.92 -18.47 -9.26
N TYR A 52 14.12 -17.17 -9.47
CA TYR A 52 15.04 -16.69 -10.51
C TYR A 52 16.49 -17.11 -10.29
N LEU A 53 16.93 -17.14 -9.02
CA LEU A 53 18.25 -17.65 -8.66
C LEU A 53 18.39 -19.14 -9.00
N LEU A 54 17.38 -19.96 -8.66
CA LEU A 54 17.38 -21.41 -8.92
C LEU A 54 17.29 -21.74 -10.41
N THR A 55 16.49 -20.99 -11.18
CA THR A 55 16.35 -21.17 -12.63
C THR A 55 17.55 -20.57 -13.41
N GLY A 56 18.54 -19.99 -12.74
CA GLY A 56 19.75 -19.46 -13.39
C GLY A 56 19.53 -18.19 -14.23
N HIS A 57 18.44 -17.46 -13.98
CA HIS A 57 18.12 -16.20 -14.68
C HIS A 57 18.78 -15.01 -13.97
N TRP A 58 20.10 -14.92 -14.09
CA TRP A 58 20.94 -13.93 -13.40
C TRP A 58 20.52 -12.48 -13.65
N VAL A 59 20.06 -12.15 -14.87
CA VAL A 59 19.63 -10.79 -15.23
C VAL A 59 18.37 -10.38 -14.45
N MET A 60 17.37 -11.26 -14.35
CA MET A 60 16.16 -10.99 -13.56
C MET A 60 16.45 -10.94 -12.07
N PHE A 61 17.33 -11.82 -11.59
CA PHE A 61 17.79 -11.78 -10.19
C PHE A 61 18.50 -10.46 -9.87
N LEU A 62 19.36 -9.96 -10.76
CA LEU A 62 20.07 -8.70 -10.55
C LEU A 62 19.12 -7.50 -10.55
N LEU A 63 18.06 -7.53 -11.36
CA LEU A 63 17.01 -6.51 -11.35
C LEU A 63 16.17 -6.56 -10.06
N ALA A 64 15.83 -7.76 -9.57
CA ALA A 64 15.06 -7.96 -8.34
C ALA A 64 15.89 -7.77 -7.05
N SER A 65 17.22 -7.91 -7.12
CA SER A 65 18.15 -7.82 -5.99
C SER A 65 18.09 -6.51 -5.21
N PRO A 66 18.15 -5.30 -5.82
CA PRO A 66 18.06 -4.05 -5.06
C PRO A 66 16.73 -3.90 -4.31
N TYR A 67 15.63 -4.37 -4.92
CA TYR A 67 14.33 -4.36 -4.26
C TYR A 67 14.30 -5.34 -3.09
N LEU A 68 14.77 -6.58 -3.29
CA LEU A 68 14.83 -7.59 -2.24
C LEU A 68 15.71 -7.12 -1.07
N TYR A 69 16.86 -6.50 -1.36
CA TYR A 69 17.77 -5.96 -0.34
C TYR A 69 17.11 -4.85 0.48
N TYR A 70 16.44 -3.90 -0.19
CA TYR A 70 15.70 -2.84 0.50
C TYR A 70 14.61 -3.41 1.42
N ASN A 71 13.89 -4.40 0.91
CA ASN A 71 12.85 -5.09 1.64
C ASN A 71 13.43 -5.84 2.85
N LEU A 72 14.46 -6.67 2.67
CA LEU A 72 15.10 -7.40 3.77
C LEU A 72 15.67 -6.47 4.84
N LYS A 73 16.27 -5.34 4.45
CA LYS A 73 16.72 -4.31 5.39
C LYS A 73 15.57 -3.73 6.22
N LEU A 74 14.42 -3.49 5.58
CA LEU A 74 13.20 -3.02 6.24
C LEU A 74 12.63 -4.10 7.18
N TYR A 75 12.60 -5.37 6.77
CA TYR A 75 12.15 -6.49 7.59
C TYR A 75 13.07 -6.74 8.78
N THR A 76 14.39 -6.60 8.59
CA THR A 76 15.41 -6.78 9.63
C THR A 76 15.32 -5.68 10.68
N ARG A 77 14.89 -4.48 10.29
CA ARG A 77 14.66 -3.40 11.25
C ARG A 77 13.55 -3.69 12.26
N ARG A 78 12.67 -4.69 12.05
CA ARG A 78 11.65 -5.19 13.01
C ARG A 78 11.18 -4.15 14.03
N GLU A 79 10.82 -2.96 13.56
CA GLU A 79 10.16 -1.95 14.40
C GLU A 79 8.71 -2.39 14.51
N HIS A 80 8.47 -3.34 15.42
CA HIS A 80 7.14 -3.82 15.82
C HIS A 80 6.35 -2.76 16.60
N LEU A 81 6.85 -1.52 16.60
CA LEU A 81 6.28 -0.30 17.15
C LEU A 81 6.69 0.82 16.18
N VAL A 82 6.11 0.86 14.98
CA VAL A 82 6.14 2.13 14.24
C VAL A 82 5.26 3.07 15.06
N ASP A 83 5.93 4.00 15.74
CA ASP A 83 5.30 4.97 16.62
C ASP A 83 4.16 5.66 15.85
N VAL A 84 2.94 5.43 16.32
CA VAL A 84 1.67 5.75 15.65
C VAL A 84 1.57 7.24 15.30
N THR A 85 2.38 8.05 15.99
CA THR A 85 2.46 9.50 15.90
C THR A 85 3.23 10.01 14.66
N GLU A 86 4.15 9.22 14.07
CA GLU A 86 4.94 9.65 12.90
C GLU A 86 4.35 9.16 11.56
N ILE A 87 3.61 8.05 11.57
CA ILE A 87 2.92 7.48 10.40
C ILE A 87 1.90 8.44 9.80
N PHE A 88 1.18 9.21 10.61
CA PHE A 88 0.14 10.10 10.11
C PHE A 88 0.70 11.27 9.29
N ASN A 89 1.89 11.77 9.62
CA ASN A 89 2.53 12.85 8.87
C ASN A 89 3.22 12.36 7.58
N GLN A 90 3.64 11.10 7.54
CA GLN A 90 4.31 10.46 6.39
C GLN A 90 3.35 9.69 5.48
N LEU A 91 2.07 9.57 5.82
CA LEU A 91 1.11 8.68 5.15
C LEU A 91 0.98 8.93 3.64
N ASN A 92 0.97 10.21 3.21
CA ASN A 92 0.91 10.55 1.79
C ASN A 92 2.18 10.13 1.02
N TRP A 93 3.35 10.24 1.66
CA TRP A 93 4.62 9.83 1.08
C TRP A 93 4.71 8.30 0.98
N GLU A 94 4.33 7.60 2.05
CA GLU A 94 4.25 6.14 2.09
C GLU A 94 3.26 5.59 1.06
N LYS A 95 2.11 6.24 0.88
CA LYS A 95 1.12 5.87 -0.14
C LYS A 95 1.70 6.00 -1.55
N LYS A 96 2.47 7.05 -1.82
CA LYS A 96 3.14 7.25 -3.12
C LYS A 96 4.27 6.24 -3.35
N GLN A 97 5.06 5.95 -2.33
CA GLN A 97 6.08 4.90 -2.36
C GLN A 97 5.47 3.52 -2.66
N ARG A 98 4.33 3.21 -2.05
CA ARG A 98 3.61 1.93 -2.25
C ARG A 98 3.04 1.79 -3.66
N LEU A 99 2.43 2.84 -4.21
CA LEU A 99 1.98 2.83 -5.61
C LEU A 99 3.14 2.59 -6.57
N PHE A 100 4.32 3.17 -6.28
CA PHE A 100 5.52 2.94 -7.07
C PHE A 100 6.02 1.49 -6.96
N LYS A 101 5.99 0.88 -5.76
CA LYS A 101 6.33 -0.53 -5.55
C LYS A 101 5.41 -1.49 -6.31
N LEU A 102 4.09 -1.25 -6.27
CA LEU A 102 3.12 -2.04 -7.04
C LEU A 102 3.33 -1.90 -8.55
N GLY A 103 3.56 -0.67 -9.04
CA GLY A 103 3.90 -0.44 -10.44
C GLY A 103 5.16 -1.21 -10.86
N TYR A 104 6.20 -1.18 -10.02
CA TYR A 104 7.42 -1.96 -10.25
C TYR A 104 7.17 -3.47 -10.30
N LEU A 105 6.35 -4.01 -9.39
CA LEU A 105 5.99 -5.44 -9.39
C LEU A 105 5.22 -5.84 -10.66
N ILE A 106 4.29 -5.00 -11.12
CA ILE A 106 3.54 -5.23 -12.35
C ILE A 106 4.49 -5.22 -13.55
N VAL A 107 5.41 -4.26 -13.63
CA VAL A 107 6.42 -4.21 -14.70
C VAL A 107 7.32 -5.43 -14.67
N LEU A 108 7.77 -5.86 -13.49
CA LEU A 108 8.56 -7.08 -13.31
C LEU A 108 7.80 -8.30 -13.82
N LEU A 109 6.52 -8.44 -13.47
CA LEU A 109 5.64 -9.52 -13.93
C LEU A 109 5.53 -9.52 -15.46
N PHE A 110 5.32 -8.36 -16.09
CA PHE A 110 5.28 -8.26 -17.55
C PHE A 110 6.60 -8.70 -18.18
N ILE A 111 7.75 -8.23 -17.67
CA ILE A 111 9.07 -8.63 -18.17
C ILE A 111 9.23 -10.15 -18.07
N THR A 112 8.80 -10.78 -16.97
CA THR A 112 8.84 -12.23 -16.78
C THR A 112 7.92 -13.00 -17.72
N LEU A 113 6.76 -12.44 -18.07
CA LEU A 113 5.84 -13.08 -19.02
C LEU A 113 6.30 -12.98 -20.48
N PHE A 114 7.05 -11.91 -20.82
CA PHE A 114 7.52 -11.65 -22.18
C PHE A 114 8.92 -12.20 -22.49
N TRP A 115 9.67 -12.61 -21.47
CA TRP A 115 11.00 -13.20 -21.59
C TRP A 115 10.93 -14.72 -21.66
#